data_AF-A0A1G8B8I8-F1
#
_entry.id   AF-A0A1G8B8I8-F1
#
_cell.length_a   1.000
_cell.length_b   1.000
_cell.length_c   1.000
_cell.angle_alpha   90.00
_cell.angle_beta   90.00
_cell.angle_gamma   90.00
#
_symmetry.space_group_name_H-M   'P 1'
#
loop_
_entity.id
_entity.type
_entity.pdbx_description
1 polymer ?
#
loop_
_entity_poly.entity_id
_entity_poly.type
_entity_poly.pdbx_seq_one_letter_code
_entity_poly.pdbx_strand_id
1 'polypeptide(L)'
;MVLVFVIGTVIYNYITRQRWMVWNENTYVEVNFDVNKYDVNQLKIFKEERIELFKKVTPHCEDQFFNNNGSVKIWYGKNKEKELEYVTALGLHPETGKTLKPITQYMINKHICN
;
A
#
# COMPACT_ATOMS: atom_id res chain seq x y z
N MET A 1 25.56 -6.69 36.21
CA MET A 1 26.09 -6.79 34.83
C MET A 1 25.25 -7.75 33.98
N VAL A 2 25.10 -9.04 34.34
CA VAL A 2 24.31 -10.04 33.57
C VAL A 2 22.86 -9.62 33.31
N LEU A 3 22.15 -9.05 34.29
CA LEU A 3 20.76 -8.61 34.13
C LEU A 3 20.60 -7.52 33.05
N VAL A 4 21.56 -6.62 32.93
CA VAL A 4 21.55 -5.53 31.93
C VAL A 4 21.76 -6.09 30.52
N PHE A 5 22.61 -7.13 30.38
CA PHE A 5 22.79 -7.85 29.11
C PHE A 5 21.54 -8.65 28.71
N VAL A 6 20.86 -9.30 29.65
CA VAL A 6 19.60 -10.02 29.38
C VAL A 6 18.50 -9.06 28.96
N ILE A 7 18.34 -7.94 29.68
CA ILE A 7 17.36 -6.90 29.30
C ILE A 7 17.71 -6.31 27.94
N GLY A 8 18.98 -6.00 27.69
CA GLY A 8 19.45 -5.47 26.41
C GLY A 8 19.19 -6.42 25.24
N THR A 9 19.43 -7.72 25.41
CA THR A 9 19.17 -8.72 24.37
C THR A 9 17.68 -8.94 24.10
N VAL A 10 16.83 -8.91 25.14
CA VAL A 10 15.36 -8.99 24.98
C VAL A 10 14.81 -7.76 24.26
N ILE A 11 15.24 -6.55 24.66
CA ILE A 11 14.86 -5.30 23.99
C ILE A 11 15.34 -5.29 22.54
N TYR A 12 16.59 -5.70 22.30
CA TYR A 12 17.15 -5.80 20.95
C TYR A 12 16.34 -6.75 20.08
N ASN A 13 15.99 -7.95 20.58
CA ASN A 13 15.15 -8.90 19.86
C ASN A 13 13.75 -8.36 19.60
N TYR A 14 13.16 -7.62 20.54
CA TYR A 14 11.84 -7.02 20.39
C TYR A 14 11.83 -5.93 19.29
N ILE A 15 12.85 -5.05 19.29
CA ILE A 15 12.98 -3.96 18.31
C ILE A 15 13.32 -4.50 16.91
N THR A 16 14.13 -5.55 16.83
CA THR A 16 14.55 -6.14 15.54
C THR A 16 13.54 -7.12 14.95
N ARG A 17 12.38 -7.34 15.60
CA ARG A 17 11.35 -8.20 15.02
C ARG A 17 10.88 -7.62 13.70
N GLN A 18 10.94 -8.45 12.66
CA GLN A 18 10.35 -8.14 11.37
C GLN A 18 8.84 -7.94 11.54
N ARG A 19 8.37 -6.74 11.24
CA ARG A 19 6.94 -6.38 11.20
C ARG A 19 6.37 -6.66 9.82
N TRP A 20 5.07 -6.95 9.77
CA TRP A 20 4.38 -7.36 8.55
C TRP A 20 3.13 -6.52 8.33
N MET A 21 2.72 -6.41 7.07
CA MET A 21 1.48 -5.77 6.68
C MET A 21 0.81 -6.56 5.56
N VAL A 22 -0.51 -6.43 5.47
CA VAL A 22 -1.32 -7.01 4.40
C VAL A 22 -2.22 -5.96 3.80
N TRP A 23 -2.56 -6.13 2.53
CA TRP A 23 -3.59 -5.34 1.91
C TRP A 23 -4.95 -5.77 2.44
N ASN A 24 -5.71 -4.82 3.01
CA ASN A 24 -7.02 -5.04 3.54
C ASN A 24 -8.00 -4.06 2.90
N GLU A 25 -8.74 -4.55 1.91
CA GLU A 25 -9.75 -3.84 1.11
C GLU A 25 -9.22 -2.58 0.41
N ASN A 26 -9.01 -1.51 1.19
CA ASN A 26 -8.65 -0.19 0.70
C ASN A 26 -7.28 0.31 1.18
N THR A 27 -6.62 -0.36 2.13
CA THR A 27 -5.34 0.12 2.67
C THR A 27 -4.48 -1.03 3.16
N TYR A 28 -3.18 -0.79 3.33
CA TYR A 28 -2.34 -1.70 4.11
C TYR A 28 -2.64 -1.56 5.60
N VAL A 29 -2.63 -2.69 6.32
CA VAL A 29 -2.72 -2.75 7.78
C VAL A 29 -1.61 -3.62 8.34
N GLU A 30 -1.07 -3.24 9.49
CA GLU A 30 -0.10 -4.06 10.20
C GLU A 30 -0.74 -5.34 10.74
N VAL A 31 -0.03 -6.46 10.61
CA VAL A 31 -0.45 -7.75 11.12
C VAL A 31 0.73 -8.52 11.70
N ASN A 32 0.42 -9.51 12.53
CA ASN A 32 1.40 -10.51 12.93
C ASN A 32 1.70 -11.46 11.78
N PHE A 33 2.91 -12.02 11.77
CA PHE A 33 3.26 -13.08 10.84
C PHE A 33 2.45 -14.34 11.14
N ASP A 34 1.56 -14.71 10.22
CA ASP A 34 0.73 -15.90 10.34
C ASP A 34 0.45 -16.50 8.96
N VAL A 35 1.14 -17.59 8.64
CA VAL A 35 1.02 -18.31 7.36
C VAL A 35 -0.19 -19.25 7.30
N ASN A 36 -0.87 -19.51 8.43
CA ASN A 36 -2.13 -20.25 8.42
C ASN A 36 -3.29 -19.32 8.06
N LYS A 37 -3.15 -18.02 8.34
CA LYS A 37 -4.17 -16.99 8.07
C LYS A 37 -3.96 -16.27 6.74
N TYR A 38 -2.71 -16.03 6.35
CA TYR A 38 -2.37 -15.25 5.16
C TYR A 38 -1.51 -16.05 4.19
N ASP A 39 -1.77 -15.91 2.90
CA ASP A 39 -0.89 -16.44 1.87
C ASP A 39 0.47 -15.72 1.92
N VAL A 40 1.55 -16.45 1.60
CA VAL A 40 2.92 -15.89 1.58
C VAL A 40 3.05 -14.69 0.64
N ASN A 41 2.24 -14.64 -0.43
CA ASN A 41 2.25 -13.52 -1.37
C ASN A 41 1.51 -12.28 -0.85
N GLN A 42 0.61 -12.42 0.12
CA GLN A 42 -0.16 -11.33 0.75
C GLN A 42 0.66 -10.62 1.84
N LEU A 43 1.48 -11.38 2.58
CA LEU A 43 2.36 -10.83 3.60
C LEU A 43 3.47 -9.98 2.97
N LYS A 44 3.51 -8.70 3.33
CA LYS A 44 4.57 -7.76 2.95
C LYS A 44 5.33 -7.28 4.18
N ILE A 45 6.60 -6.93 3.98
CA ILE A 45 7.39 -6.22 4.99
C ILE A 45 6.66 -4.92 5.34
N PHE A 46 6.48 -4.67 6.64
CA PHE A 46 5.89 -3.43 7.14
C PHE A 46 6.63 -2.20 6.61
N LYS A 47 5.85 -1.25 6.13
CA LYS A 47 6.29 0.05 5.63
C LYS A 47 5.24 1.07 6.04
N GLU A 48 5.61 1.94 6.97
CA GLU A 48 4.69 2.94 7.54
C GLU A 48 4.10 3.82 6.44
N GLU A 49 4.93 4.23 5.48
CA GLU A 49 4.51 5.06 4.36
C GLU A 49 3.46 4.37 3.48
N ARG A 50 3.45 3.04 3.42
CA ARG A 50 2.45 2.27 2.66
C ARG A 50 1.11 2.24 3.36
N ILE A 51 1.10 2.19 4.69
CA ILE A 51 -0.14 2.22 5.47
C ILE A 51 -0.76 3.62 5.41
N GLU A 52 0.07 4.66 5.50
CA GLU A 52 -0.43 6.04 5.54
C GLU A 52 -0.85 6.57 4.17
N LEU A 53 -0.05 6.29 3.14
CA LEU A 53 -0.15 6.95 1.84
C LEU A 53 -0.73 6.07 0.74
N PHE A 54 -0.72 4.74 0.87
CA PHE A 54 -1.20 3.84 -0.19
C PHE A 54 -2.64 3.40 0.10
N LYS A 55 -3.59 4.21 -0.36
CA LYS A 55 -5.02 4.00 -0.15
C LYS A 55 -5.73 3.86 -1.49
N LYS A 56 -6.62 2.89 -1.59
CA LYS A 56 -7.59 2.77 -2.68
C LYS A 56 -8.66 3.84 -2.50
N VAL A 57 -9.00 4.50 -3.59
CA VAL A 57 -9.96 5.60 -3.63
C VAL A 57 -10.90 5.42 -4.82
N THR A 58 -12.09 6.00 -4.69
CA THR A 58 -13.02 6.18 -5.81
C THR A 58 -12.94 7.64 -6.21
N PRO A 59 -12.19 7.98 -7.27
CA PRO A 59 -12.04 9.36 -7.67
C PRO A 59 -13.32 9.90 -8.31
N HIS A 60 -13.58 11.18 -8.09
CA HIS A 60 -14.65 11.96 -8.71
C HIS A 60 -14.06 13.06 -9.61
N CYS A 61 -14.89 13.62 -10.50
CA CYS A 61 -14.41 14.60 -11.48
C CYS A 61 -13.82 15.88 -10.86
N GLU A 62 -14.28 16.24 -9.66
CA GLU A 62 -13.85 17.42 -8.91
C GLU A 62 -12.52 17.20 -8.15
N ASP A 63 -12.01 15.97 -8.12
CA ASP A 63 -10.81 15.64 -7.36
C ASP A 63 -9.53 16.20 -7.97
N GLN A 64 -8.54 16.45 -7.12
CA GLN A 64 -7.20 16.81 -7.55
C GLN A 64 -6.36 15.57 -7.87
N PHE A 65 -6.17 15.32 -9.17
CA PHE A 65 -5.38 14.20 -9.69
C PHE A 65 -3.86 14.45 -9.70
N PHE A 66 -3.46 15.72 -9.70
CA PHE A 66 -2.07 16.16 -9.73
C PHE A 66 -1.83 17.19 -8.62
N ASN A 67 -0.60 17.23 -8.09
CA ASN A 67 -0.15 18.27 -7.20
C ASN A 67 0.11 19.57 -7.98
N ASN A 68 0.23 20.70 -7.27
CA ASN A 68 0.51 22.01 -7.87
C ASN A 68 1.81 22.04 -8.70
N ASN A 69 2.77 21.15 -8.40
CA ASN A 69 4.02 21.00 -9.14
C ASN A 69 3.93 20.03 -10.33
N GLY A 70 2.73 19.55 -10.67
CA GLY A 70 2.49 18.59 -11.75
C GLY A 70 2.77 17.12 -11.41
N SER A 71 3.25 16.81 -10.21
CA SER A 71 3.45 15.41 -9.80
C SER A 71 2.12 14.68 -9.58
N VAL A 72 2.11 13.40 -9.89
CA VAL A 72 0.90 12.56 -9.90
C VAL A 72 0.47 12.19 -8.47
N LYS A 73 -0.80 12.46 -8.13
CA LYS A 73 -1.39 12.04 -6.84
C LYS A 73 -2.13 10.70 -6.95
N ILE A 74 -2.75 10.44 -8.09
CA ILE A 74 -3.54 9.23 -8.32
C ILE A 74 -2.85 8.31 -9.32
N TRP A 75 -2.77 7.04 -8.95
CA TRP A 75 -2.23 5.96 -9.75
C TRP A 75 -3.36 4.96 -10.01
N TYR A 76 -3.30 4.25 -11.12
CA TYR A 76 -4.33 3.28 -11.47
C TYR A 76 -3.75 1.94 -11.93
N GLY A 77 -4.53 0.89 -11.72
CA GLY A 77 -4.24 -0.46 -12.18
C GLY A 77 -5.53 -1.21 -12.48
N LYS A 78 -5.39 -2.47 -12.90
CA LYS A 78 -6.54 -3.36 -13.06
C LYS A 78 -6.48 -4.48 -12.03
N ASN A 79 -7.60 -4.76 -11.39
CA ASN A 79 -7.76 -5.92 -10.51
C ASN A 79 -7.81 -7.22 -11.33
N LYS A 80 -8.00 -8.35 -10.66
CA LYS A 80 -8.09 -9.67 -11.31
C LYS A 80 -9.29 -9.77 -12.27
N GLU A 81 -10.35 -9.03 -11.99
CA GLU A 81 -11.59 -8.96 -12.80
C GLU A 81 -11.49 -7.97 -13.98
N LYS A 82 -10.32 -7.35 -14.17
CA LYS A 82 -10.01 -6.35 -15.20
C LYS A 82 -10.71 -5.00 -15.02
N GLU A 83 -11.28 -4.76 -13.85
CA GLU A 83 -11.85 -3.48 -13.46
C GLU A 83 -10.75 -2.50 -13.07
N LEU A 84 -10.99 -1.20 -13.29
CA LEU A 84 -10.04 -0.15 -12.95
C LEU A 84 -10.12 0.16 -11.45
N GLU A 85 -8.96 0.14 -10.81
CA GLU A 85 -8.79 0.60 -9.44
C GLU A 85 -7.81 1.75 -9.38
N TYR A 86 -8.06 2.67 -8.45
CA TYR A 86 -7.28 3.88 -8.25
C TYR A 86 -6.72 3.91 -6.84
N VAL A 87 -5.47 4.32 -6.71
CA VAL A 87 -4.78 4.44 -5.44
C VAL A 87 -3.99 5.74 -5.35
N THR A 88 -3.69 6.17 -4.12
CA THR A 88 -3.04 7.46 -3.83
C THR A 88 -1.52 7.45 -3.85
N ALA A 89 -0.89 6.31 -4.15
CA ALA A 89 0.57 6.20 -4.18
C ALA A 89 1.09 5.22 -5.24
N LEU A 90 2.31 5.49 -5.69
CA LEU A 90 3.01 4.65 -6.67
C LEU A 90 3.37 3.27 -6.09
N GLY A 91 3.44 2.25 -6.94
CA GLY A 91 3.90 0.93 -6.55
C GLY A 91 3.32 -0.19 -7.37
N LEU A 92 3.26 -1.37 -6.78
CA LEU A 92 2.60 -2.54 -7.36
C LEU A 92 1.16 -2.62 -6.85
N HIS A 93 0.27 -3.05 -7.73
CA HIS A 93 -1.11 -3.36 -7.38
C HIS A 93 -1.12 -4.48 -6.32
N PRO A 94 -1.81 -4.30 -5.18
CA PRO A 94 -1.73 -5.23 -4.06
C PRO A 94 -2.15 -6.66 -4.42
N GLU A 95 -3.21 -6.81 -5.22
CA GLU A 95 -3.73 -8.12 -5.61
C GLU A 95 -3.04 -8.78 -6.80
N THR A 96 -2.59 -7.99 -7.79
CA THR A 96 -2.09 -8.52 -9.08
C THR A 96 -0.58 -8.45 -9.20
N GLY A 97 0.10 -7.70 -8.33
CA GLY A 97 1.54 -7.48 -8.37
C GLY A 97 2.02 -6.66 -9.58
N LYS A 98 1.12 -6.17 -10.43
CA LYS A 98 1.47 -5.38 -11.62
C LYS A 98 1.80 -3.95 -11.24
N THR A 99 2.74 -3.33 -11.94
CA THR A 99 3.08 -1.91 -11.75
C THR A 99 1.89 -1.02 -12.04
N LEU A 100 1.58 -0.14 -11.08
CA LEU A 100 0.56 0.89 -11.25
C LEU A 100 1.04 1.96 -12.22
N LYS A 101 0.10 2.52 -12.98
CA LYS A 101 0.36 3.57 -13.96
C LYS A 101 -0.05 4.92 -13.39
N PRO A 102 0.68 6.00 -13.71
CA PRO A 102 0.26 7.34 -13.33
C PRO A 102 -1.04 7.69 -14.05
N ILE A 103 -1.97 8.35 -13.36
CA ILE A 103 -3.19 8.85 -14.02
C ILE A 103 -2.83 9.87 -15.11
N THR A 104 -3.63 9.90 -16.18
CA THR A 104 -3.48 10.84 -17.29
C THR A 104 -4.79 11.57 -17.54
N GLN A 105 -4.73 12.74 -18.19
CA GLN A 105 -5.93 13.48 -18.55
C GLN A 105 -6.93 12.64 -19.37
N TYR A 106 -6.42 11.81 -20.28
CA TYR A 106 -7.25 10.87 -21.04
C TYR A 106 -8.01 9.91 -20.13
N MET A 107 -7.34 9.32 -19.13
CA MET A 107 -7.97 8.39 -18.19
C MET A 107 -9.04 9.08 -17.35
N ILE A 108 -8.79 10.31 -16.90
CA ILE A 108 -9.75 11.11 -16.14
C ILE A 108 -11.00 11.36 -16.98
N ASN A 109 -10.82 11.91 -18.18
CA ASN A 109 -11.92 12.27 -19.06
C ASN A 109 -12.75 11.06 -19.48
N LYS A 110 -12.12 9.91 -19.73
CA LYS A 110 -12.81 8.73 -20.26
C LYS A 110 -13.45 7.84 -19.20
N HIS A 111 -12.85 7.75 -18.01
CA HIS A 111 -13.22 6.75 -17.01
C HIS A 111 -13.72 7.33 -15.69
N ILE A 112 -13.57 8.64 -15.45
CA ILE A 112 -13.93 9.27 -14.18
C ILE A 112 -14.97 10.37 -14.38
N CYS A 113 -14.78 11.23 -15.38
CA CYS A 113 -15.65 12.39 -15.64
C CYS A 113 -16.69 12.17 -16.77
N ASN A 114 -16.74 10.97 -17.36
CA ASN A 114 -17.59 10.69 -18.52
C ASN A 114 -19.04 10.39 -18.12
#